data_AF-A0A418FGJ8-F1
#
_entry.id   AF-A0A418FGJ8-F1
#
_cell.length_a   1.000
_cell.length_b   1.000
_cell.length_c   1.000
_cell.angle_alpha   90.00
_cell.angle_beta   90.00
_cell.angle_gamma   90.00
#
_symmetry.space_group_name_H-M   'P 1'
#
loop_
_entity.id
_entity.type
_entity.pdbx_description
1 polymer ?
#
loop_
_entity_poly.entity_id
_entity_poly.type
_entity_poly.pdbx_seq_one_letter_code
_entity_poly.pdbx_strand_id
1 'polypeptide(L)'
;NAVAAGHVGATSENGPWKLSLELPVYNPVMKFCSNRSIRETLWHAFNVKANANELVVVEMLQLRHELAQLLGFATFAELSLANKVAPSVDAVLDTLEELRDKALPRSQAELRLLEEFAASHDHPLPLQQWDIPYW
;
A
#
# COMPACT_ATOMS: atom_id res chain seq x y z
N ASN A 1 19.12 12.08 -2.59
CA ASN A 1 20.58 11.91 -2.48
C ASN A 1 21.08 12.74 -1.30
N ALA A 2 21.92 12.19 -0.42
CA ALA A 2 22.49 12.85 0.75
C ALA A 2 23.43 14.02 0.38
N VAL A 3 24.10 13.94 -0.77
CA VAL A 3 24.89 15.05 -1.33
C VAL A 3 24.01 16.29 -1.56
N ALA A 4 22.81 16.09 -2.15
CA ALA A 4 21.85 17.17 -2.34
C ALA A 4 21.25 17.71 -1.03
N ALA A 5 21.45 17.02 0.10
CA ALA A 5 21.08 17.46 1.44
C ALA A 5 22.25 18.11 2.20
N GLY A 6 23.38 18.37 1.54
CA GLY A 6 24.54 19.06 2.13
C GLY A 6 25.70 18.14 2.56
N HIS A 7 25.58 16.82 2.40
CA HIS A 7 26.64 15.87 2.74
C HIS A 7 27.55 15.61 1.54
N VAL A 8 28.43 16.56 1.23
CA VAL A 8 29.26 16.58 0.00
C VAL A 8 30.15 15.33 -0.16
N GLY A 9 30.64 14.74 0.94
CA GLY A 9 31.47 13.53 0.91
C GLY A 9 30.70 12.21 0.90
N ALA A 10 29.36 12.24 0.86
CA ALA A 10 28.56 11.03 0.95
C ALA A 10 28.64 10.18 -0.32
N THR A 11 29.04 8.92 -0.16
CA THR A 11 29.02 7.90 -1.21
C THR A 11 28.08 6.75 -0.85
N SER A 12 27.85 5.83 -1.78
CA SER A 12 27.10 4.60 -1.53
C SER A 12 27.75 3.74 -0.43
N GLU A 13 29.08 3.79 -0.31
CA GLU A 13 29.87 2.97 0.61
C GLU A 13 30.00 3.61 2.00
N ASN A 14 30.22 4.93 2.04
CA ASN A 14 30.67 5.61 3.27
C ASN A 14 29.58 6.45 3.95
N GLY A 15 28.45 6.70 3.28
CA GLY A 15 27.37 7.50 3.83
C GLY A 15 27.77 8.95 4.19
N PRO A 16 26.90 9.70 4.88
CA PRO A 16 25.56 9.29 5.31
C PRO A 16 24.61 9.05 4.14
N TRP A 17 23.63 8.16 4.33
CA TRP A 17 22.60 7.86 3.32
C TRP A 17 21.31 8.62 3.61
N LYS A 18 20.62 9.05 2.56
CA LYS A 18 19.27 9.63 2.64
C LYS A 18 18.29 8.69 1.96
N LEU A 19 17.42 8.07 2.76
CA LEU A 19 16.34 7.23 2.27
C LEU A 19 15.16 8.12 1.85
N SER A 20 14.67 7.96 0.62
CA SER A 20 13.42 8.57 0.15
C SER A 20 12.30 7.52 0.17
N LEU A 21 11.05 8.01 0.03
CA LEU A 21 9.86 7.17 -0.08
C LEU A 21 9.53 6.79 -1.54
N GLU A 22 10.46 7.07 -2.47
CA GLU A 22 10.34 6.65 -3.87
C GLU A 22 10.50 5.15 -3.96
N LEU A 23 9.69 4.49 -4.81
CA LEU A 23 9.65 3.03 -4.91
C LEU A 23 11.03 2.37 -5.13
N PRO A 24 11.95 2.93 -5.95
CA PRO A 24 13.30 2.37 -6.11
C PRO A 24 14.17 2.38 -4.84
N VAL A 25 13.80 3.17 -3.83
CA VAL A 25 14.47 3.20 -2.51
C VAL A 25 13.66 2.44 -1.46
N TYR A 26 12.35 2.69 -1.42
CA TYR A 26 11.44 2.07 -0.46
C TYR A 26 11.43 0.54 -0.57
N ASN A 27 11.20 -0.01 -1.78
CA ASN A 27 11.05 -1.45 -1.95
C ASN A 27 12.31 -2.25 -1.53
N PRO A 28 13.54 -1.86 -1.94
CA PRO A 28 14.74 -2.54 -1.45
C PRO A 28 14.95 -2.45 0.06
N VAL A 29 14.61 -1.32 0.69
CA VAL A 29 14.70 -1.20 2.16
C VAL A 29 13.73 -2.17 2.83
N MET A 30 12.48 -2.22 2.39
CA MET A 30 11.49 -3.15 2.95
C MET A 30 11.88 -4.62 2.78
N LYS A 31 12.54 -4.96 1.66
CA LYS A 31 12.92 -6.34 1.34
C LYS A 31 14.23 -6.81 1.96
N PHE A 32 15.22 -5.94 2.07
CA PHE A 32 16.60 -6.35 2.40
C PHE A 32 17.17 -5.71 3.67
N CYS A 33 16.54 -4.67 4.22
CA CYS A 33 17.04 -4.05 5.44
C CYS A 33 16.73 -4.93 6.65
N SER A 34 17.77 -5.51 7.25
CA SER A 34 17.64 -6.33 8.47
C SER A 34 17.24 -5.50 9.70
N ASN A 35 17.43 -4.19 9.68
CA ASN A 35 17.01 -3.31 10.78
C ASN A 35 15.49 -3.07 10.73
N ARG A 36 14.77 -3.79 11.60
CA ARG A 36 13.31 -3.72 11.72
C ARG A 36 12.78 -2.31 12.02
N SER A 37 13.45 -1.54 12.87
CA SER A 37 13.02 -0.18 13.22
C SER A 37 13.09 0.79 12.04
N ILE A 38 14.07 0.61 11.14
CA ILE A 38 14.14 1.36 9.89
C ILE A 38 12.97 1.01 8.98
N ARG A 39 12.67 -0.30 8.82
CA ARG A 39 11.51 -0.74 8.01
C ARG A 39 10.20 -0.19 8.56
N GLU A 40 9.99 -0.25 9.87
CA GLU A 40 8.82 0.28 10.56
C GLU A 40 8.65 1.79 10.31
N THR A 41 9.72 2.56 10.54
CA THR A 41 9.71 4.02 10.34
C THR A 41 9.38 4.37 8.89
N LEU A 42 9.99 3.67 7.93
CA LEU A 42 9.80 3.95 6.52
C LEU A 42 8.41 3.52 6.04
N TRP A 43 7.91 2.38 6.52
CA TRP A 43 6.55 1.91 6.25
C TRP A 43 5.50 2.91 6.74
N HIS A 44 5.61 3.41 7.98
CA HIS A 44 4.71 4.43 8.48
C HIS A 44 4.78 5.70 7.63
N ALA A 45 5.99 6.22 7.38
CA ALA A 45 6.18 7.42 6.57
C ALA A 45 5.60 7.27 5.15
N PHE A 46 5.71 6.08 4.55
CA PHE A 46 5.15 5.78 3.23
C PHE A 46 3.61 5.73 3.25
N ASN A 47 3.00 5.15 4.29
CA ASN A 47 1.55 4.97 4.36
C ASN A 47 0.78 6.23 4.80
N VAL A 48 1.44 7.20 5.44
CA VAL A 48 0.81 8.48 5.83
C VAL A 48 1.11 9.64 4.88
N LYS A 49 1.70 9.35 3.70
CA LYS A 49 1.99 10.37 2.69
C LYS A 49 0.72 11.17 2.35
N ALA A 50 0.87 12.48 2.23
CA ALA A 50 -0.18 13.40 1.82
C ALA A 50 -1.46 13.33 2.68
N ASN A 51 -1.33 13.14 4.00
CA ASN A 51 -2.48 13.13 4.92
C ASN A 51 -3.36 14.40 4.81
N ALA A 52 -2.78 15.55 4.46
CA ALA A 52 -3.49 16.80 4.25
C ALA A 52 -4.52 16.74 3.09
N ASN A 53 -4.47 15.71 2.23
CA ASN A 53 -5.43 15.52 1.15
C ASN A 53 -6.78 14.95 1.61
N GLU A 54 -6.96 14.63 2.90
CA GLU A 54 -8.22 14.09 3.42
C GLU A 54 -9.43 14.92 3.02
N LEU A 55 -9.39 16.25 3.25
CA LEU A 55 -10.49 17.14 2.91
C LEU A 55 -10.76 17.22 1.40
N VAL A 56 -9.70 17.17 0.58
CA VAL A 56 -9.81 17.15 -0.88
C VAL A 56 -10.49 15.86 -1.36
N VAL A 57 -10.18 14.72 -0.74
CA VAL A 57 -10.83 13.44 -1.07
C VAL A 57 -12.31 13.48 -0.69
N VAL A 58 -12.65 14.01 0.48
CA VAL A 58 -14.04 14.16 0.93
C VAL A 58 -14.85 15.04 -0.04
N GLU A 59 -14.32 16.21 -0.40
CA GLU A 59 -14.95 17.11 -1.37
C GLU A 59 -15.10 16.42 -2.75
N MET A 60 -14.07 15.74 -3.22
CA MET A 60 -14.12 14.99 -4.48
C MET A 60 -15.20 13.90 -4.47
N LEU A 61 -15.41 13.20 -3.36
CA LEU A 61 -16.46 12.18 -3.22
C LEU A 61 -17.86 12.82 -3.25
N GLN A 62 -18.05 13.97 -2.59
CA GLN A 62 -19.31 14.73 -2.62
C GLN A 62 -19.64 15.18 -4.05
N LEU A 63 -18.68 15.84 -4.71
CA LEU A 63 -18.86 16.31 -6.09
C LEU A 63 -19.12 15.17 -7.08
N ARG A 64 -18.46 14.02 -6.90
CA ARG A 64 -18.73 12.82 -7.71
C ARG A 64 -20.14 12.28 -7.50
N HIS A 65 -20.63 12.32 -6.26
CA HIS A 65 -22.00 11.90 -5.98
C HIS A 65 -23.02 12.87 -6.60
N GLU A 66 -22.84 14.17 -6.43
CA GLU A 66 -23.68 15.20 -7.05
C GLU A 66 -23.72 15.08 -8.58
N LEU A 67 -22.55 14.88 -9.21
CA LEU A 67 -22.46 14.66 -10.65
C LEU A 67 -23.27 13.44 -11.10
N ALA A 68 -23.24 12.34 -10.35
CA ALA A 68 -24.01 11.14 -10.68
C ALA A 68 -25.52 11.42 -10.63
N GLN A 69 -25.98 12.09 -9.57
CA GLN A 69 -27.38 12.45 -9.39
C GLN A 69 -27.89 13.37 -10.51
N LEU A 70 -27.10 14.37 -10.90
CA LEU A 70 -27.44 15.30 -12.00
C LEU A 70 -27.61 14.58 -13.35
N LEU A 71 -26.88 13.48 -13.56
CA LEU A 71 -26.95 12.67 -14.77
C LEU A 71 -27.96 11.52 -14.67
N GLY A 72 -28.72 11.44 -13.57
CA GLY A 72 -29.77 10.44 -13.38
C GLY A 72 -29.28 9.07 -12.88
N PHE A 73 -28.05 8.97 -12.35
CA PHE A 73 -27.49 7.76 -11.74
C PHE A 73 -27.57 7.84 -10.21
N ALA A 74 -27.73 6.69 -9.53
CA ALA A 74 -27.80 6.68 -8.07
C ALA A 74 -26.42 6.83 -7.42
N THR A 75 -25.37 6.34 -8.07
CA THR A 75 -24.00 6.42 -7.56
C THR A 75 -22.99 6.78 -8.65
N PHE A 76 -21.84 7.32 -8.25
CA PHE A 76 -20.74 7.55 -9.18
C PHE A 76 -20.19 6.24 -9.78
N ALA A 77 -20.32 5.12 -9.07
CA ALA A 77 -19.93 3.80 -9.57
C ALA A 77 -20.77 3.40 -10.79
N GLU A 78 -22.10 3.58 -10.73
CA GLU A 78 -23.00 3.36 -11.86
C GLU A 78 -22.66 4.27 -13.04
N LEU A 79 -22.52 5.57 -12.79
CA LEU A 79 -22.11 6.53 -13.82
C LEU A 79 -20.79 6.12 -14.48
N SER A 80 -19.82 5.66 -13.69
CA SER A 80 -18.51 5.23 -14.18
C SER A 80 -18.55 3.91 -14.95
N LEU A 81 -19.56 3.07 -14.73
CA LEU A 81 -19.74 1.80 -15.42
C LEU A 81 -20.54 1.94 -16.71
N ALA A 82 -21.32 3.01 -16.87
CA ALA A 82 -22.17 3.24 -18.05
C ALA A 82 -21.42 3.17 -19.39
N ASN A 83 -20.09 3.37 -19.40
CA ASN A 83 -19.24 3.26 -20.58
C ASN A 83 -18.19 2.13 -20.51
N LYS A 84 -18.33 1.17 -19.60
CA LYS A 84 -17.43 0.03 -19.43
C LYS A 84 -18.11 -1.28 -19.81
N VAL A 85 -17.30 -2.34 -19.95
CA VAL A 85 -17.77 -3.69 -20.33
C VAL A 85 -18.48 -4.39 -19.18
N ALA A 86 -18.15 -4.05 -17.93
CA ALA A 86 -18.78 -4.67 -16.78
C ALA A 86 -20.29 -4.30 -16.73
N PRO A 87 -21.18 -5.28 -16.54
CA PRO A 87 -22.62 -5.09 -16.81
C PRO A 87 -23.36 -4.33 -15.70
N SER A 88 -22.88 -4.37 -14.46
CA SER A 88 -23.48 -3.65 -13.32
C SER A 88 -22.48 -3.52 -12.17
N VAL A 89 -22.80 -2.69 -11.18
CA VAL A 89 -22.03 -2.59 -9.93
C VAL A 89 -22.05 -3.93 -9.19
N ASP A 90 -23.21 -4.58 -9.10
CA ASP A 90 -23.37 -5.88 -8.42
C ASP A 90 -22.49 -6.95 -9.06
N ALA A 91 -22.44 -7.05 -10.39
CA ALA A 91 -21.59 -8.01 -11.07
C ALA A 91 -20.09 -7.79 -10.79
N VAL A 92 -19.67 -6.52 -10.61
CA VAL A 92 -18.29 -6.21 -10.19
C VAL A 92 -18.05 -6.66 -8.76
N LEU A 93 -18.98 -6.37 -7.84
CA LEU A 93 -18.88 -6.78 -6.45
C LEU A 93 -18.85 -8.31 -6.32
N ASP A 94 -19.76 -9.02 -6.98
CA ASP A 94 -19.80 -10.49 -7.01
C ASP A 94 -18.46 -11.07 -7.49
N THR A 95 -17.88 -10.50 -8.55
CA THR A 95 -16.57 -10.93 -9.07
C THR A 95 -15.45 -10.73 -8.03
N LEU A 96 -15.44 -9.60 -7.32
CA LEU A 96 -14.47 -9.32 -6.26
C LEU A 96 -14.65 -10.25 -5.06
N GLU A 97 -15.90 -10.55 -4.71
CA GLU A 97 -16.26 -11.43 -3.61
C GLU A 97 -15.85 -12.88 -3.90
N GLU A 98 -16.13 -13.38 -5.11
CA GLU A 98 -15.66 -14.68 -5.56
C GLU A 98 -14.12 -14.77 -5.56
N LEU A 99 -13.44 -13.71 -5.98
CA LEU A 99 -11.98 -13.65 -5.96
C LEU A 99 -11.47 -13.71 -4.52
N ARG A 100 -12.06 -12.95 -3.60
CA ARG A 100 -11.72 -12.96 -2.19
C ARG A 100 -11.90 -14.35 -1.60
N ASP A 101 -13.03 -15.00 -1.83
CA ASP A 101 -13.36 -16.29 -1.24
C ASP A 101 -12.38 -17.39 -1.69
N LYS A 102 -11.89 -17.31 -2.93
CA LYS A 102 -10.84 -18.20 -3.47
C LYS A 102 -9.44 -17.84 -2.96
N ALA A 103 -9.12 -16.56 -2.85
CA ALA A 103 -7.77 -16.09 -2.50
C ALA A 103 -7.48 -16.09 -1.00
N LEU A 104 -8.47 -15.82 -0.15
CA LEU A 104 -8.29 -15.61 1.29
C LEU A 104 -7.74 -16.85 2.02
N PRO A 105 -8.26 -18.09 1.81
CA PRO A 105 -7.72 -19.27 2.50
C PRO A 105 -6.25 -19.52 2.13
N ARG A 106 -5.88 -19.27 0.87
CA ARG A 106 -4.51 -19.39 0.38
C ARG A 106 -3.61 -18.32 1.00
N SER A 107 -4.04 -17.05 1.01
CA SER A 107 -3.29 -15.96 1.62
C SER A 107 -3.04 -16.18 3.11
N GLN A 108 -4.03 -16.71 3.84
CA GLN A 108 -3.86 -17.09 5.25
C GLN A 108 -2.87 -18.24 5.44
N ALA A 109 -2.85 -19.22 4.54
CA ALA A 109 -1.87 -20.30 4.58
C ALA A 109 -0.45 -19.79 4.28
N GLU A 110 -0.29 -18.92 3.28
CA GLU A 110 0.98 -18.29 2.95
C GLU A 110 1.50 -17.42 4.10
N LEU A 111 0.63 -16.66 4.78
CA LEU A 111 1.00 -15.90 5.97
C LEU A 111 1.47 -16.80 7.11
N ARG A 112 0.78 -17.93 7.37
CA ARG A 112 1.23 -18.89 8.40
C ARG A 112 2.61 -19.45 8.10
N LEU A 113 2.87 -19.84 6.84
CA LEU A 113 4.19 -20.31 6.43
C LEU A 113 5.27 -19.24 6.62
N LEU A 114 4.93 -17.97 6.35
CA LEU A 114 5.82 -16.84 6.57
C LEU A 114 6.13 -16.62 8.06
N GLU A 115 5.11 -16.70 8.91
CA GLU A 115 5.24 -16.58 10.36
C GLU A 115 6.07 -17.74 10.95
N GLU A 116 5.85 -18.97 10.50
CA GLU A 116 6.65 -20.15 10.89
C GLU A 116 8.12 -19.97 10.49
N PHE A 117 8.39 -19.51 9.27
CA PHE A 117 9.73 -19.25 8.79
C PHE A 117 10.41 -18.13 9.60
N ALA A 118 9.72 -17.02 9.86
CA ALA A 118 10.24 -15.92 10.66
C ALA A 118 10.51 -16.35 12.11
N ALA A 119 9.61 -17.13 12.72
CA ALA A 119 9.79 -17.65 14.07
C ALA A 119 10.99 -18.59 14.18
N SER A 120 11.28 -19.40 13.14
CA SER A 120 12.49 -20.24 13.10
C SER A 120 13.81 -19.45 13.12
N HIS A 121 13.75 -18.13 12.89
CA HIS A 121 14.85 -17.18 12.95
C HIS A 121 14.71 -16.20 14.13
N ASP A 122 14.00 -16.61 15.19
CA ASP A 122 13.78 -15.84 16.43
C ASP A 122 13.07 -14.48 16.22
N HIS A 123 12.32 -14.31 15.12
CA HIS A 123 11.56 -13.09 14.89
C HIS A 123 10.28 -13.05 15.74
N PRO A 124 9.93 -11.88 16.34
CA PRO A 124 8.69 -11.75 17.10
C PRO A 124 7.45 -11.88 16.21
N LEU A 125 6.44 -12.57 16.72
CA LEU A 125 5.11 -12.70 16.12
C LEU A 125 4.06 -11.87 16.89
N PRO A 126 2.94 -11.47 16.25
CA PRO A 126 2.61 -11.67 14.83
C PRO A 126 3.43 -10.75 13.92
N LEU A 127 3.64 -11.17 12.67
CA LEU A 127 4.33 -10.34 11.68
C LEU A 127 3.55 -9.03 11.47
N GLN A 128 4.26 -7.92 11.49
CA GLN A 128 3.68 -6.61 11.16
C GLN A 128 3.79 -6.33 9.66
N GLN A 129 3.06 -5.34 9.17
CA GLN A 129 3.04 -4.98 7.75
C GLN A 129 4.43 -4.63 7.18
N TRP A 130 5.32 -4.10 8.01
CA TRP A 130 6.71 -3.79 7.64
C TRP A 130 7.67 -4.98 7.77
N ASP A 131 7.19 -6.13 8.24
CA ASP A 131 7.95 -7.37 8.30
C ASP A 131 7.66 -8.27 7.08
N ILE A 132 6.45 -8.19 6.50
CA ILE A 132 6.00 -9.06 5.39
C ILE A 132 6.96 -9.08 4.19
N PRO A 133 7.49 -7.97 3.65
CA PRO A 133 8.35 -8.03 2.46
C PRO A 133 9.77 -8.54 2.72
N TYR A 134 10.19 -8.56 3.99
CA TYR A 134 11.53 -8.98 4.42
C TYR A 134 11.62 -10.50 4.61
N TRP A 135 10.56 -11.08 5.16
CA TRP A 135 10.40 -12.52 5.33
C TRP A 135 9.89 -13.17 4.04
#